data_AF-A0AAP2GSV3-F1
#
_entry.id   AF-A0AAP2GSV3-F1
#
_cell.length_a   1.000
_cell.length_b   1.000
_cell.length_c   1.000
_cell.angle_alpha   90.00
_cell.angle_beta   90.00
_cell.angle_gamma   90.00
#
_symmetry.space_group_name_H-M   'P 1'
#
loop_
_entity.id
_entity.type
_entity.pdbx_description
1 polymer ?
#
loop_
_entity_poly.entity_id
_entity_poly.type
_entity_poly.pdbx_seq_one_letter_code
_entity_poly.pdbx_strand_id
1 'polypeptide(L)' 'SKINCSIEKYFAKEEDNFHINLENLIKTINAKDYDLVVICNPSNPTGFAFTKVEVREILKNTDSFLMIDETYVEFTDT' A
#
# COMPACT_ATOMS: atom_id res chain seq x y z
N SER A 1 -7.10 -12.84 18.97
CA SER A 1 -8.35 -13.05 18.22
C SER A 1 -8.47 -11.96 17.18
N LYS A 2 -8.80 -12.26 15.92
CA LYS A 2 -9.18 -11.23 14.95
C LYS A 2 -10.60 -10.81 15.33
N ILE A 3 -10.75 -9.65 15.96
CA ILE A 3 -12.07 -9.15 16.33
C ILE A 3 -12.76 -8.72 15.03
N ASN A 4 -13.67 -9.57 14.54
CA ASN A 4 -14.69 -9.27 13.52
C ASN A 4 -14.20 -8.46 12.29
N CYS A 5 -13.00 -8.75 11.78
CA CYS A 5 -12.36 -8.03 10.67
C CYS A 5 -11.99 -9.02 9.56
N SER A 6 -12.34 -8.66 8.32
CA SER A 6 -11.86 -9.35 7.11
C SER A 6 -10.52 -8.75 6.69
N ILE A 7 -9.54 -9.61 6.40
CA ILE A 7 -8.21 -9.18 5.96
C ILE A 7 -7.97 -9.79 4.58
N GLU A 8 -7.87 -8.93 3.57
CA GLU A 8 -7.43 -9.29 2.22
C GLU A 8 -5.97 -8.88 2.05
N LYS A 9 -5.16 -9.75 1.43
CA LYS A 9 -3.75 -9.45 1.16
C LYS A 9 -3.60 -9.02 -0.29
N TYR A 10 -2.87 -7.93 -0.50
CA TYR A 10 -2.47 -7.47 -1.82
C TYR A 10 -0.98 -7.76 -2.01
N PHE A 11 -0.64 -8.60 -2.99
CA PHE A 11 0.75 -9.00 -3.24
C PHE A 11 1.27 -8.34 -4.51
N ALA A 12 2.46 -7.73 -4.41
CA ALA A 12 3.23 -7.36 -5.57
C ALA A 12 3.68 -8.63 -6.31
N LYS A 13 3.66 -8.61 -7.64
CA LYS A 13 4.00 -9.76 -8.45
C LYS A 13 5.43 -9.68 -8.97
N GLU A 14 6.10 -10.81 -9.04
CA GLU A 14 7.46 -10.92 -9.59
C GLU A 14 7.51 -10.51 -11.07
N GLU A 15 6.48 -10.86 -11.85
CA GLU A 15 6.35 -10.50 -13.27
C GLU A 15 6.35 -8.98 -13.51
N ASP A 16 5.94 -8.19 -12.50
CA ASP A 16 5.94 -6.73 -12.51
C ASP A 16 7.20 -6.15 -11.84
N ASN A 17 8.25 -6.96 -11.63
CA ASN A 17 9.44 -6.63 -10.83
C ASN A 17 9.07 -6.12 -9.42
N PHE A 18 8.01 -6.68 -8.83
CA PHE A 18 7.43 -6.27 -7.56
C PHE A 18 6.97 -4.80 -7.47
N HIS A 19 6.82 -4.11 -8.59
CA HIS A 19 6.23 -2.78 -8.61
C HIS A 19 4.72 -2.88 -8.46
N ILE A 20 4.16 -2.06 -7.57
CA ILE A 20 2.72 -1.91 -7.43
C ILE A 20 2.26 -0.76 -8.32
N ASN A 21 1.37 -1.06 -9.27
CA ASN A 21 0.74 -0.03 -10.08
C ASN A 21 -0.25 0.80 -9.24
N LEU A 22 0.04 2.09 -9.08
CA LEU A 22 -0.75 3.01 -8.25
C LEU A 22 -2.23 3.08 -8.64
N GLU A 23 -2.54 3.21 -9.94
CA GLU A 23 -3.93 3.32 -10.39
C GLU A 23 -4.73 2.05 -10.10
N ASN A 24 -4.13 0.88 -10.32
CA ASN A 24 -4.77 -0.40 -10.05
C ASN A 24 -4.96 -0.61 -8.54
N LEU A 25 -4.02 -0.16 -7.72
CA LEU A 25 -4.18 -0.19 -6.26
C LEU A 25 -5.37 0.68 -5.82
N ILE A 26 -5.44 1.94 -6.27
CA ILE A 26 -6.55 2.86 -5.96
C ILE A 26 -7.90 2.27 -6.41
N LYS A 27 -7.98 1.77 -7.65
CA LYS A 27 -9.19 1.10 -8.18
C LYS A 27 -9.60 -0.09 -7.31
N THR A 28 -8.63 -0.89 -6.86
CA THR A 28 -8.88 -2.05 -6.00
C THR A 28 -9.41 -1.63 -4.64
N ILE A 29 -8.81 -0.61 -4.03
CA ILE A 29 -9.23 -0.08 -2.72
C ILE A 29 -10.68 0.38 -2.78
N ASN A 30 -11.02 1.21 -3.77
CA ASN A 30 -12.37 1.75 -3.93
C ASN A 30 -13.40 0.67 -4.30
N ALA A 31 -13.04 -0.28 -5.16
CA ALA A 31 -13.96 -1.35 -5.56
C ALA A 31 -14.31 -2.32 -4.42
N LYS A 32 -13.42 -2.46 -3.43
CA LYS A 32 -13.61 -3.32 -2.26
C LYS A 32 -14.08 -2.57 -1.02
N ASP A 33 -14.12 -1.24 -1.07
CA ASP A 33 -14.58 -0.37 0.03
C ASP A 33 -13.85 -0.68 1.35
N TYR A 34 -12.51 -0.70 1.32
CA TYR A 34 -11.73 -1.00 2.51
C TYR A 34 -11.79 0.12 3.54
N ASP A 35 -12.04 -0.20 4.81
CA ASP A 35 -11.97 0.78 5.90
C ASP A 35 -10.52 1.23 6.19
N LEU A 36 -9.56 0.31 6.11
CA LEU A 36 -8.15 0.53 6.43
C LEU A 36 -7.24 -0.17 5.42
N VAL A 37 -6.28 0.60 4.90
CA VAL A 37 -5.19 0.13 4.05
C VAL A 37 -3.89 0.25 4.82
N VAL A 38 -3.13 -0.84 4.90
CA VAL A 38 -1.81 -0.88 5.53
C VAL A 38 -0.75 -1.11 4.46
N ILE A 39 0.23 -0.21 4.38
CA ILE A 39 1.34 -0.29 3.42
C ILE A 39 2.66 -0.28 4.19
N CYS A 40 3.52 -1.27 3.94
CA CYS A 40 4.92 -1.19 4.36
C CYS A 40 5.69 -0.42 3.29
N ASN A 41 6.32 0.70 3.66
CA ASN A 41 6.99 1.60 2.73
C ASN A 41 8.32 2.13 3.33
N PRO A 42 9.49 1.61 2.92
CA PRO A 42 9.72 0.59 1.89
C PRO A 42 9.17 -0.80 2.27
N SER A 43 8.66 -1.53 1.28
CA SER A 43 8.05 -2.85 1.42
C SER A 43 9.08 -3.93 1.70
N ASN A 44 8.87 -4.75 2.73
CA ASN A 44 9.66 -5.96 3.00
C ASN A 44 8.89 -7.20 2.46
N PRO A 45 9.50 -8.09 1.64
CA PRO A 45 10.93 -8.22 1.29
C PRO A 45 11.36 -7.56 -0.02
N THR A 46 10.44 -6.90 -0.74
CA THR A 46 10.65 -6.51 -2.14
C THR A 46 11.47 -5.22 -2.32
N GLY A 47 11.61 -4.40 -1.27
CA GLY A 47 12.28 -3.10 -1.30
C GLY A 47 11.50 -2.00 -2.04
N PHE A 48 10.35 -2.32 -2.66
CA PHE A 48 9.53 -1.34 -3.37
C PHE A 48 9.08 -0.23 -2.42
N ALA A 49 9.17 1.02 -2.87
CA ALA A 49 8.72 2.17 -2.11
C ALA A 49 7.88 3.11 -3.00
N PHE A 50 6.71 3.47 -2.52
CA PHE A 50 5.96 4.61 -3.01
C PHE A 50 6.66 5.89 -2.57
N THR A 51 6.69 6.86 -3.48
CA THR A 51 7.08 8.23 -3.17
C THR A 51 6.02 8.92 -2.31
N LYS A 52 6.42 9.99 -1.60
CA LYS A 52 5.50 10.85 -0.86
C LYS A 52 4.40 11.48 -1.74
N VAL A 53 4.62 11.58 -3.05
CA VAL A 53 3.60 12.09 -3.99
C VAL A 53 2.58 11.00 -4.26
N GLU A 54 3.01 9.78 -4.55
CA GLU A 54 2.11 8.65 -4.80
C GLU A 54 1.27 8.29 -3.57
N VAL A 55 1.85 8.30 -2.36
CA VAL A 55 1.09 8.11 -1.12
C VAL A 55 0.00 9.17 -0.96
N ARG A 56 0.27 10.42 -1.31
CA ARG A 56 -0.75 11.49 -1.30
C ARG A 56 -1.83 11.26 -2.35
N GLU A 57 -1.48 10.70 -3.51
CA GLU A 57 -2.47 10.35 -4.52
C GLU A 57 -3.38 9.20 -4.06
N ILE A 58 -2.88 8.23 -3.30
CA ILE A 58 -3.74 7.22 -2.64
C ILE A 58 -4.73 7.93 -1.71
N LEU A 59 -4.24 8.75 -0.78
CA LEU A 59 -5.07 9.47 0.19
C LEU A 59 -6.14 10.36 -0.43
N LYS A 60 -5.84 11.03 -1.55
CA LYS A 60 -6.80 11.92 -2.22
C LYS A 60 -7.89 11.17 -2.99
N ASN A 61 -7.62 9.93 -3.40
CA ASN A 61 -8.49 9.18 -4.31
C ASN A 61 -9.14 7.96 -3.63
N THR A 62 -9.02 7.81 -2.32
CA THR A 62 -9.65 6.76 -1.53
C THR A 62 -10.22 7.34 -0.24
N ASP A 63 -11.38 6.87 0.20
CA ASP A 63 -11.96 7.26 1.49
C ASP A 63 -11.47 6.40 2.67
N SER A 64 -10.57 5.44 2.40
CA SER A 64 -9.96 4.55 3.39
C SER A 64 -8.99 5.26 4.33
N PHE A 65 -8.90 4.79 5.58
CA PHE A 65 -7.76 5.13 6.43
C PHE A 65 -6.48 4.51 5.87
N LEU A 66 -5.38 5.26 5.90
CA LEU A 66 -4.08 4.78 5.42
C LEU A 66 -3.09 4.73 6.58
N MET A 67 -2.53 3.54 6.83
CA MET A 67 -1.42 3.32 7.75
C MET A 67 -0.18 2.97 6.96
N ILE A 68 0.89 3.74 7.14
CA ILE A 68 2.20 3.49 6.53
C ILE A 68 3.17 3.01 7.61
N ASP A 69 3.78 1.86 7.39
CA ASP A 69 4.92 1.37 8.18
C ASP A 69 6.22 1.75 7.46
N GLU A 70 6.97 2.70 8.05
CA GLU A 70 8.19 3.27 7.50
C GLU A 70 9.47 2.72 8.15
N THR A 71 9.45 1.50 8.70
CA THR A 71 10.59 0.90 9.43
C THR A 71 11.93 0.97 8.67
N TYR A 72 11.91 0.96 7.33
CA TYR A 72 13.12 0.99 6.49
C TYR A 72 13.38 2.31 5.76
N VAL A 73 12.67 3.39 6.09
CA VAL A 73 12.78 4.68 5.36
C VAL A 73 14.20 5.26 5.38
N GLU A 74 14.93 5.05 6.48
CA GLU A 74 16.32 5.50 6.67
C GLU A 74 17.32 4.87 5.68
N PHE A 75 16.93 3.77 5.01
CA PHE A 75 17.76 3.06 4.05
C PHE A 75 17.41 3.40 2.59
N THR A 76 16.59 4.44 2.37
CA THR A 76 16.14 4.84 1.03
C THR A 76 16.22 6.35 0.81
N ASP A 77 16.38 6.76 -0.45
CA ASP A 77 16.42 8.17 -0.86
C ASP A 77 15.01 8.78 -1.10
N THR A 78 13.96 8.15 -0.54
CA THR A 78 12.53 8.41 -0.86
C THR A 78 11.88 9.58 -0.10
#